data_AF-A0A6M8B009-F1
#
_entry.id   AF-A0A6M8B009-F1
#
_cell.length_a   1.000
_cell.length_b   1.000
_cell.length_c   1.000
_cell.angle_alpha   90.00
_cell.angle_beta   90.00
_cell.angle_gamma   90.00
#
_symmetry.space_group_name_H-M   'P 1'
#
loop_
_entity.id
_entity.type
_entity.pdbx_description
1 polymer ?
#
loop_
_entity_poly.entity_id
_entity_poly.type
_entity_poly.pdbx_seq_one_letter_code
_entity_poly.pdbx_strand_id
1 'polypeptide(L)' 'MAVPKKRTSMSKKRIRKNFWTKKGYWVALNAFSLAKSLSTGNSKSFLCDK' A
#
# COMPACT_ATOMS: atom_id res chain seq x y z
N MET A 1 14.94 20.70 22.50
CA MET A 1 14.57 19.95 21.27
C MET A 1 15.76 19.89 20.33
N ALA A 2 16.02 18.73 19.72
CA ALA A 2 17.08 18.61 18.72
C ALA A 2 16.62 19.25 17.39
N VAL A 3 17.44 20.13 16.83
CA VAL A 3 17.18 20.82 15.56
C VAL A 3 18.10 20.26 14.47
N PRO A 4 17.60 19.96 13.26
CA PRO A 4 18.45 19.47 12.18
C PRO A 4 19.48 20.51 11.75
N LYS A 5 20.76 20.16 11.82
CA LYS A 5 21.87 21.06 11.45
C LYS A 5 21.95 21.35 9.95
N LYS A 6 21.47 20.42 9.12
CA LYS A 6 21.49 20.50 7.65
C LYS A 6 20.21 19.91 7.08
N ARG A 7 19.79 20.42 5.91
CA ARG A 7 18.66 19.82 5.17
C ARG A 7 19.02 18.44 4.65
N THR A 8 18.02 17.58 4.52
CA THR A 8 18.19 16.29 3.85
C THR A 8 18.44 16.49 2.36
N SER A 9 19.31 15.66 1.77
CA SER A 9 19.51 15.64 0.32
C SER A 9 18.22 15.22 -0.39
N MET A 10 18.08 15.61 -1.65
CA MET A 10 16.89 15.24 -2.44
C MET A 10 16.73 13.72 -2.57
N SER A 11 17.84 12.99 -2.75
CA SER A 11 17.83 11.53 -2.83
C SER A 11 17.28 10.89 -1.55
N LYS A 12 17.79 11.29 -0.38
CA LYS A 12 17.34 10.77 0.93
C LYS A 12 15.88 11.11 1.21
N LYS A 13 15.41 12.30 0.79
CA LYS A 13 13.99 12.67 0.89
C LYS A 13 13.10 11.79 0.01
N ARG A 14 13.51 11.52 -1.25
CA ARG A 14 12.75 10.65 -2.18
C ARG A 14 12.68 9.21 -1.69
N ILE A 15 13.78 8.64 -1.20
CA ILE A 15 13.80 7.26 -0.67
C ILE A 15 12.80 7.08 0.48
N ARG A 16 12.74 8.04 1.42
CA ARG A 16 11.76 8.00 2.51
C ARG A 16 10.31 8.07 2.01
N LYS A 17 10.03 8.91 1.01
CA LYS A 17 8.70 8.97 0.39
C LYS A 17 8.34 7.68 -0.33
N ASN A 18 9.27 7.09 -1.08
CA ASN A 18 9.07 5.82 -1.78
C ASN A 18 8.75 4.67 -0.82
N PHE A 19 9.40 4.63 0.35
CA PHE A 19 9.07 3.63 1.36
C PHE A 19 7.63 3.76 1.87
N TRP A 20 7.14 4.99 2.03
CA TRP A 20 5.76 5.24 2.43
C TRP A 20 4.76 4.84 1.33
N THR A 21 5.03 5.19 0.07
CA THR A 21 4.14 4.86 -1.06
C THR A 21 4.15 3.38 -1.44
N LYS A 22 5.26 2.66 -1.21
CA LYS A 22 5.38 1.21 -1.47
C LYS A 22 4.36 0.37 -0.71
N LYS A 23 3.85 0.86 0.43
CA LYS A 23 2.80 0.17 1.19
C LYS A 23 1.48 0.07 0.41
N GLY A 24 1.13 1.11 -0.35
CA GLY A 24 -0.10 1.12 -1.16
C GLY A 24 -0.09 0.08 -2.27
N TYR A 25 1.08 -0.19 -2.84
CA TYR A 25 1.23 -1.23 -3.88
C TYR A 25 0.81 -2.61 -3.39
N TRP A 26 1.25 -3.01 -2.19
CA TRP A 26 0.88 -4.31 -1.61
C TRP A 26 -0.63 -4.42 -1.32
N VAL A 27 -1.23 -3.34 -0.82
CA VAL A 27 -2.68 -3.29 -0.57
C VAL A 27 -3.45 -3.41 -1.89
N ALA A 28 -3.00 -2.72 -2.95
CA ALA A 28 -3.62 -2.79 -4.27
C ALA A 28 -3.56 -4.20 -4.87
N LEU A 29 -2.42 -4.89 -4.76
CA LEU A 29 -2.28 -6.28 -5.22
C LEU A 29 -3.25 -7.22 -4.50
N ASN A 30 -3.33 -7.12 -3.18
CA ASN A 30 -4.23 -7.96 -2.38
C ASN A 30 -5.70 -7.66 -2.69
N ALA A 31 -6.06 -6.37 -2.83
CA ALA A 31 -7.40 -5.94 -3.21
C ALA A 31 -7.80 -6.45 -4.60
N PHE A 32 -6.88 -6.42 -5.57
CA PHE A 32 -7.14 -6.94 -6.90
C PHE A 32 -7.36 -8.46 -6.90
N SER A 33 -6.50 -9.20 -6.21
CA SER A 33 -6.65 -10.65 -6.03
C SER A 33 -8.02 -11.00 -5.40
N LEU A 34 -8.39 -10.25 -4.35
CA LEU A 34 -9.67 -10.41 -3.68
C LEU A 34 -10.86 -10.13 -4.61
N ALA A 35 -10.83 -9.04 -5.37
CA ALA A 35 -11.88 -8.70 -6.32
C ALA A 35 -12.07 -9.79 -7.38
N LYS A 36 -10.99 -10.37 -7.89
CA LYS A 36 -11.06 -11.49 -8.84
C LYS A 36 -11.70 -12.73 -8.19
N SER A 37 -11.32 -13.07 -6.96
CA SER A 37 -11.95 -14.18 -6.23
C SER A 37 -13.45 -13.98 -6.06
N LEU A 38 -13.88 -12.79 -5.63
CA LEU A 38 -15.30 -12.43 -5.47
C LEU A 38 -16.07 -12.46 -6.79
N SER A 39 -15.48 -11.99 -7.89
CA SER A 39 -16.14 -11.94 -9.20
C SER A 39 -16.56 -13.31 -9.74
N THR A 40 -15.92 -14.39 -9.29
CA THR A 40 -16.26 -15.76 -9.73
C THR A 40 -17.46 -16.36 -8.99
N GLY A 41 -17.91 -15.77 -7.88
CA GLY A 41 -19.05 -16.27 -7.09
C GLY A 41 -18.86 -17.65 -6.43
N ASN A 42 -17.69 -18.26 -6.58
CA ASN A 42 -17.39 -19.61 -6.09
C ASN A 42 -16.90 -19.61 -4.63
N SER A 43 -16.49 -18.45 -4.10
CA SER A 43 -15.92 -18.30 -2.77
C SER A 43 -17.02 -18.26 -1.70
N LYS A 44 -17.26 -19.41 -1.05
CA LYS A 44 -18.28 -19.55 0.03
C LYS A 44 -17.89 -18.91 1.37
N SER A 45 -16.62 -18.55 1.54
CA SER A 45 -16.08 -17.99 2.78
C SER A 45 -16.15 -16.46 2.86
N PHE A 46 -16.28 -15.79 1.72
CA PHE A 46 -16.38 -14.33 1.69
C PHE A 46 -17.85 -13.95 1.56
N LEU A 47 -18.43 -13.43 2.65
CA LEU A 47 -19.74 -12.79 2.62
C LEU A 47 -19.55 -11.36 2.15
N CYS A 48 -19.88 -11.11 0.88
CA CYS A 48 -20.16 -9.76 0.40
C CYS A 48 -21.66 -9.64 0.37
N ASP A 49 -22.24 -9.06 1.44
CA ASP A 49 -23.65 -8.74 1.46
C ASP A 49 -23.97 -7.84 0.25
N LYS A 50 -25.00 -8.24 -0.49
CA LYS A 50 -25.38 -7.67 -1.77
C LYS A 50 -26.28 -6.46 -1.59
#